data_AF-A0AAJ5JBZ1-F1
#
_entry.id   AF-A0AAJ5JBZ1-F1
#
_cell.length_a   1.000
_cell.length_b   1.000
_cell.length_c   1.000
_cell.angle_alpha   90.00
_cell.angle_beta   90.00
_cell.angle_gamma   90.00
#
_symmetry.space_group_name_H-M   'P 1'
#
loop_
_entity.id
_entity.type
_entity.pdbx_description
1 polymer ?
#
loop_
_entity_poly.entity_id
_entity_poly.type
_entity_poly.pdbx_seq_one_letter_code
_entity_poly.pdbx_strand_id
1 'polypeptide(L)'
;MIHYSTSEEIKACRAFAQERNCQMFEDAQALSRSAWALLEVSDMDVERFDRYQAMRRKADLKFEEAIEHLRLLNEDFPPVSMSTQNAHRLLQHPESRA
;
A
#
# COMPACT_ATOMS: atom_id res chain seq x y z
N MET A 1 1.86 -0.15 -28.79
CA MET A 1 0.49 -0.68 -28.88
C MET A 1 0.00 -0.83 -27.45
N ILE A 2 -0.81 0.12 -26.97
CA ILE A 2 -1.26 0.14 -25.57
C ILE A 2 -2.39 -0.90 -25.48
N HIS A 3 -2.10 -2.03 -24.84
CA HIS A 3 -3.15 -2.99 -24.48
C HIS A 3 -4.06 -2.31 -23.47
N TYR A 4 -5.28 -1.97 -23.89
CA TYR A 4 -6.33 -1.62 -22.94
C TYR A 4 -6.68 -2.90 -22.19
N SER A 5 -6.01 -3.15 -21.07
CA SER A 5 -6.49 -4.11 -20.09
C SER A 5 -7.94 -3.76 -19.76
N THR A 6 -8.81 -4.75 -19.73
CA THR A 6 -10.22 -4.57 -19.40
C THR A 6 -10.34 -3.90 -18.01
N SER A 7 -11.40 -3.14 -17.76
CA SER A 7 -11.59 -2.45 -16.48
C SER A 7 -11.45 -3.40 -15.26
N GLU A 8 -11.83 -4.66 -15.43
CA GLU A 8 -11.70 -5.71 -14.41
C GLU A 8 -10.24 -6.13 -14.18
N GLU A 9 -9.41 -6.22 -15.22
CA GLU A 9 -7.97 -6.50 -15.08
C GLU A 9 -7.26 -5.37 -14.33
N ILE A 10 -7.58 -4.10 -14.64
CA ILE A 10 -7.01 -2.95 -13.92
C ILE A 10 -7.42 -2.98 -12.44
N LYS A 11 -8.68 -3.32 -12.13
CA LYS A 11 -9.14 -3.49 -10.74
C LYS A 11 -8.43 -4.64 -10.04
N ALA A 12 -8.25 -5.79 -10.70
CA ALA A 12 -7.57 -6.95 -10.16
C ALA A 12 -6.09 -6.65 -9.87
N CYS A 13 -5.38 -6.01 -10.81
CA CYS A 13 -4.00 -5.57 -10.64
C CYS A 13 -3.86 -4.61 -9.45
N ARG A 14 -4.77 -3.64 -9.35
CA ARG A 14 -4.77 -2.68 -8.24
C ARG A 14 -5.04 -3.37 -6.91
N ALA A 15 -6.02 -4.28 -6.83
CA ALA A 15 -6.34 -5.02 -5.61
C ALA A 15 -5.14 -5.84 -5.13
N PHE A 16 -4.47 -6.54 -6.03
CA PHE A 16 -3.27 -7.32 -5.71
C PHE A 16 -2.12 -6.43 -5.20
N ALA A 17 -1.86 -5.31 -5.87
CA ALA A 17 -0.81 -4.40 -5.45
C ALA A 17 -1.15 -3.66 -4.14
N GLN A 18 -2.44 -3.44 -3.83
CA GLN A 18 -2.89 -2.98 -2.52
C GLN A 18 -2.69 -4.02 -1.42
N GLU A 19 -3.00 -5.30 -1.68
CA GLU A 19 -2.75 -6.39 -0.73
C GLU A 19 -1.26 -6.48 -0.38
N ARG A 20 -0.39 -6.36 -1.39
CA ARG A 20 1.06 -6.28 -1.18
C ARG A 20 1.47 -5.08 -0.34
N ASN A 21 0.86 -3.93 -0.57
CA ASN A 21 1.11 -2.75 0.26
C ASN A 21 0.70 -2.97 1.72
N CYS A 22 -0.46 -3.58 1.97
CA CYS A 22 -0.88 -3.95 3.33
C CYS A 22 0.14 -4.86 4.02
N GLN A 23 0.63 -5.90 3.32
CA GLN A 23 1.64 -6.79 3.88
C GLN A 23 2.94 -6.04 4.25
N MET A 24 3.39 -5.10 3.41
CA MET A 24 4.58 -4.29 3.72
C MET A 24 4.39 -3.45 4.99
N PHE A 25 3.20 -2.86 5.17
CA PHE A 25 2.87 -2.12 6.39
C PHE A 25 2.81 -3.04 7.62
N GLU A 26 2.27 -4.24 7.50
CA GLU A 26 2.24 -5.21 8.59
C GLU A 26 3.65 -5.63 9.03
N ASP A 27 4.55 -5.86 8.07
CA ASP A 27 5.94 -6.21 8.33
C ASP A 27 6.68 -5.08 9.06
N ALA A 28 6.49 -3.84 8.58
CA ALA A 28 7.04 -2.64 9.22
C ALA A 28 6.49 -2.46 10.65
N GLN A 29 5.20 -2.70 10.84
CA GLN A 29 4.54 -2.62 12.14
C GLN A 29 5.00 -3.73 13.09
N ALA A 30 5.25 -4.94 12.60
CA ALA A 30 5.81 -6.03 13.39
C ALA A 30 7.19 -5.67 13.93
N LEU A 31 8.08 -5.13 13.08
CA LEU A 31 9.39 -4.62 13.50
C LEU A 31 9.27 -3.51 14.55
N SER A 32 8.33 -2.58 14.34
CA SER A 32 8.02 -1.51 15.29
C SER A 32 7.61 -2.08 16.66
N ARG A 33 6.66 -3.03 16.70
CA ARG A 33 6.22 -3.69 17.94
C ARG A 33 7.36 -4.42 18.64
N SER A 34 8.19 -5.16 17.89
CA SER A 34 9.33 -5.85 18.47
C SER A 34 10.38 -4.88 19.04
N ALA A 35 10.57 -3.71 18.41
CA ALA A 35 11.43 -2.67 18.96
C ALA A 35 10.87 -2.12 20.28
N TRP A 36 9.56 -1.84 20.34
CA TRP A 36 8.90 -1.38 21.56
C TRP A 36 9.00 -2.38 22.71
N ALA A 37 8.85 -3.68 22.43
CA ALA A 37 9.00 -4.72 23.44
C ALA A 37 10.40 -4.75 24.08
N LEU A 38 11.44 -4.27 23.38
CA LEU A 38 12.78 -4.12 23.97
C LEU A 38 12.83 -3.03 25.04
N LEU A 39 12.02 -1.97 24.90
CA LEU A 39 11.96 -0.87 25.86
C LEU A 39 11.11 -1.18 27.11
N GLU A 40 10.22 -2.17 27.04
CA GLU A 40 9.35 -2.55 28.16
C GLU A 40 10.08 -3.34 29.27
N VAL A 41 11.32 -3.76 29.01
CA VAL A 41 12.14 -4.51 29.98
C VAL A 41 12.75 -3.55 31.00
N SER A 42 12.64 -3.89 32.29
CA SER A 42 13.06 -3.02 33.41
C SER A 42 14.57 -2.75 33.49
N ASP A 43 15.37 -3.54 32.78
CA ASP A 43 16.84 -3.52 32.82
C ASP A 43 17.39 -3.01 31.47
N MET A 44 17.13 -1.75 31.15
CA MET A 44 17.62 -1.15 29.91
C MET A 44 19.11 -0.78 30.04
N ASP A 45 19.94 -1.42 29.22
CA ASP A 45 21.36 -1.10 29.06
C ASP A 45 21.64 -0.44 27.69
N VAL A 46 22.88 0.01 27.50
CA VAL A 46 23.31 0.70 26.27
C VAL A 46 23.18 -0.22 25.05
N GLU A 47 23.51 -1.51 25.17
CA GLU A 47 23.44 -2.47 24.06
C GLU A 47 21.99 -2.75 23.63
N ARG A 48 21.06 -2.88 24.57
CA ARG A 48 19.63 -3.02 24.33
C ARG A 48 19.06 -1.76 23.69
N PHE A 49 19.51 -0.58 24.12
CA PHE A 49 19.11 0.68 23.51
C PHE A 49 19.61 0.81 22.07
N ASP A 50 20.87 0.42 21.80
CA ASP A 50 21.43 0.39 20.45
C ASP A 50 20.66 -0.57 19.55
N ARG A 51 20.28 -1.75 20.07
CA ARG A 51 19.45 -2.72 19.37
C ARG A 51 18.05 -2.18 19.08
N TYR A 52 17.42 -1.51 20.05
CA TYR A 52 16.16 -0.81 19.85
C TYR A 52 16.29 0.22 18.70
N GLN A 53 17.31 1.09 18.73
CA GLN A 53 17.51 2.10 17.70
C GLN A 53 17.73 1.48 16.31
N ALA A 54 18.48 0.39 16.22
CA ALA A 54 18.68 -0.32 14.96
C ALA A 54 17.35 -0.89 14.43
N MET A 55 16.51 -1.46 15.31
CA MET A 55 15.21 -2.00 14.92
C MET A 55 14.21 -0.90 14.53
N ARG A 56 14.21 0.25 15.21
CA ARG A 56 13.38 1.41 14.81
C ARG A 56 13.78 1.94 13.45
N ARG A 57 15.08 2.18 13.21
CA ARG A 57 15.57 2.62 11.89
C ARG A 57 15.18 1.64 10.78
N LYS A 58 15.23 0.33 11.05
CA LYS A 58 14.78 -0.69 10.10
C LYS A 58 13.26 -0.64 9.86
N ALA A 59 12.46 -0.43 10.89
CA ALA A 59 11.02 -0.29 10.76
C ALA A 59 10.66 0.98 9.95
N ASP A 60 11.33 2.10 10.22
CA ASP A 60 11.13 3.36 9.51
C ASP A 60 11.43 3.22 8.01
N LEU A 61 12.54 2.58 7.66
CA LEU A 61 12.87 2.28 6.26
C LEU A 61 11.79 1.41 5.58
N LYS A 62 11.25 0.41 6.30
CA LYS A 62 10.17 -0.44 5.78
C LYS A 62 8.87 0.34 5.57
N PHE A 63 8.57 1.31 6.44
CA PHE A 63 7.45 2.22 6.24
C PHE A 63 7.66 3.12 5.02
N GLU A 64 8.85 3.68 4.84
CA GLU A 64 9.19 4.50 3.66
C GLU A 64 9.01 3.69 2.36
N GLU A 65 9.51 2.45 2.31
CA GLU A 65 9.30 1.55 1.17
C GLU A 65 7.81 1.29 0.90
N ALA A 66 7.01 1.07 1.94
CA ALA A 66 5.56 0.86 1.80
C ALA A 66 4.83 2.12 1.31
N ILE A 67 5.24 3.30 1.79
CA ILE A 67 4.68 4.58 1.36
C ILE A 67 5.01 4.83 -0.11
N GLU A 68 6.25 4.60 -0.54
CA GLU A 68 6.65 4.76 -1.93
C GLU A 68 5.94 3.76 -2.84
N HIS A 69 5.79 2.50 -2.41
CA HIS A 69 4.99 1.52 -3.15
C HIS A 69 3.53 1.98 -3.31
N LEU A 70 2.92 2.55 -2.26
CA LEU A 70 1.55 3.09 -2.33
C LEU A 70 1.47 4.30 -3.26
N ARG A 71 2.50 5.13 -3.30
CA ARG A 71 2.59 6.27 -4.21
C ARG A 71 2.61 5.79 -5.66
N LEU A 72 3.54 4.91 -6.01
CA LEU A 72 3.65 4.33 -7.36
C LEU A 72 2.37 3.61 -7.78
N LEU A 73 1.76 2.85 -6.87
CA LEU A 73 0.44 2.24 -7.11
C LEU A 73 -0.60 3.28 -7.53
N ASN A 74 -0.68 4.42 -6.84
CA ASN A 74 -1.68 5.44 -7.15
C ASN A 74 -1.35 6.23 -8.43
N GLU A 75 -0.09 6.26 -8.85
CA GLU A 75 0.36 6.85 -10.13
C GLU A 75 0.04 5.90 -11.31
N ASP A 76 0.39 4.61 -11.20
CA ASP A 76 0.22 3.62 -12.26
C ASP A 76 -1.22 3.07 -12.36
N PHE A 77 -1.89 2.94 -11.21
CA PHE A 77 -3.24 2.38 -11.08
C PHE A 77 -4.12 3.34 -10.27
N PRO A 78 -4.48 4.51 -10.85
CA PRO A 78 -5.24 5.51 -10.14
C PRO A 78 -6.56 4.92 -9.64
N PRO A 79 -7.06 5.37 -8.47
CA PRO A 79 -8.35 4.93 -7.98
C PRO A 79 -9.41 5.19 -9.05
N VAL A 80 -10.14 4.14 -9.44
CA VAL A 80 -11.26 4.29 -10.38
C VAL A 80 -12.31 5.15 -9.69
N SER A 81 -12.35 6.43 -10.04
CA SER A 81 -13.31 7.37 -9.49
C SER A 81 -14.71 6.88 -9.89
N MET A 82 -15.67 6.84 -8.97
CA MET A 82 -17.04 6.41 -9.30
C MET A 82 -17.66 7.23 -10.46
N SER A 83 -17.17 8.45 -10.71
CA SER A 83 -17.55 9.27 -11.86
C SER A 83 -17.13 8.71 -13.23
N THR A 84 -15.98 8.04 -13.36
CA THR A 84 -15.54 7.46 -14.64
C THR A 84 -16.29 6.17 -14.97
N GLN A 85 -16.74 5.41 -13.96
CA GLN A 85 -17.63 4.26 -14.17
C GLN A 85 -19.00 4.70 -14.73
N ASN A 86 -19.54 5.81 -14.23
CA ASN A 86 -20.79 6.37 -14.74
C ASN A 86 -20.63 6.87 -16.19
N ALA A 87 -19.51 7.52 -16.52
CA ALA A 87 -19.23 7.98 -17.88
C ALA A 87 -19.08 6.82 -18.89
N HIS A 88 -18.42 5.72 -18.51
CA HIS A 88 -18.34 4.53 -19.36
C HIS A 88 -19.67 3.78 -19.51
N ARG A 89 -20.49 3.69 -18.44
CA ARG A 89 -21.87 3.16 -18.55
C ARG A 89 -22.76 4.00 -19.47
N LEU A 90 -22.65 5.34 -19.39
CA LEU A 90 -23.38 6.27 -20.26
C LEU A 90 -22.97 6.16 -21.74
N LEU A 91 -21.69 5.88 -22.02
CA LEU A 91 -21.20 5.70 -23.39
C LEU A 91 -21.50 4.30 -23.97
N GLN A 92 -21.68 3.28 -23.12
CA GLN A 92 -22.00 1.91 -23.57
C GLN A 92 -23.50 1.67 -23.81
N HIS A 93 -24.38 2.58 -23.39
CA HIS A 93 -25.83 2.48 -23.62
C HIS A 93 -26.35 3.68 -24.43
N PRO A 94 -26.03 3.81 -25.73
CA PRO A 94 -26.82 4.64 -26.63
C PRO A 94 -28.07 3.85 -27.04
N GLU A 95 -29.04 3.70 -26.15
CA GLU A 95 -30.40 3.27 -26.54
C GLU A 95 -31.33 4.48 -26.46
N SER A 96 -31.61 5.08 -27.62
CA SER A 96 -32.79 4.77 -28.45
C SER A 96 -33.99 5.57 -27.97
N ARG A 97 -34.09 6.81 -28.47
CA ARG A 97 -35.38 7.49 -28.59
C ARG A 97 -35.59 7.88 -30.05
N ALA A 98 -36.32 6.99 -30.72
CA ALA A 98 -37.20 7.33 -31.84
C ALA A 98 -38.34 8.24 -31.37
#